data_AF-A0A957G927-F1
#
_entry.id   AF-A0A957G927-F1
#
_cell.length_a   1.000
_cell.length_b   1.000
_cell.length_c   1.000
_cell.angle_alpha   90.00
_cell.angle_beta   90.00
_cell.angle_gamma   90.00
#
_symmetry.space_group_name_H-M   'P 1'
#
loop_
_entity.id
_entity.type
_entity.pdbx_description
1 polymer ?
#
loop_
_entity_poly.entity_id
_entity_poly.type
_entity_poly.pdbx_seq_one_letter_code
_entity_poly.pdbx_strand_id
1 'polypeptide(L)'
;NYVRLAQLLLSDEARHNQVYAAMATHDEKMIQAVIDFARQHNIPPHLFEFQMLFGIRRELQEALVAQGYQMRIYVPYGTAWYPYFMRRLAERPANLWFFISNFFRR
;
A
#
# COMPACT_ATOMS: atom_id res chain seq x y z
N ASN A 1 6.08 3.11 -13.24
CA ASN A 1 6.03 1.64 -13.35
C ASN A 1 5.02 1.02 -12.39
N TYR A 2 5.03 1.40 -11.10
CA TYR A 2 4.13 0.82 -10.08
C TYR A 2 2.66 0.65 -10.53
N VAL A 3 1.99 1.73 -10.93
CA VAL A 3 0.57 1.68 -11.35
C VAL A 3 0.35 0.70 -12.49
N ARG A 4 1.22 0.68 -13.50
CA ARG A 4 1.13 -0.26 -14.63
C ARG A 4 1.22 -1.71 -14.16
N LEU A 5 2.12 -2.01 -13.23
CA LEU A 5 2.27 -3.37 -12.69
C LEU A 5 1.09 -3.73 -11.77
N ALA A 6 0.57 -2.78 -11.00
CA ALA A 6 -0.61 -2.98 -10.19
C ALA A 6 -1.84 -3.33 -11.06
N GLN A 7 -2.01 -2.63 -12.18
CA GLN A 7 -3.05 -2.93 -13.17
C GLN A 7 -2.86 -4.32 -13.80
N LEU A 8 -1.62 -4.71 -14.11
CA LEU A 8 -1.31 -6.06 -14.61
C LEU A 8 -1.68 -7.13 -13.58
N LEU A 9 -1.36 -6.92 -12.30
CA LEU A 9 -1.72 -7.84 -11.21
C LEU A 9 -3.24 -7.94 -10.97
N LEU A 10 -4.01 -6.94 -11.41
CA LEU A 10 -5.47 -6.92 -11.34
C LEU A 10 -6.15 -7.34 -12.66
N SER A 11 -5.37 -7.65 -13.70
CA SER A 11 -5.90 -8.04 -15.01
C SER A 11 -6.74 -9.31 -14.93
N ASP A 12 -7.61 -9.49 -15.93
CA ASP A 12 -8.46 -10.67 -16.05
C ASP A 12 -7.64 -11.97 -16.07
N GLU A 13 -6.50 -11.96 -16.75
CA GLU A 13 -5.55 -13.07 -16.77
C GLU A 13 -4.98 -13.37 -15.39
N ALA A 14 -4.53 -12.36 -14.65
CA ALA A 14 -4.02 -12.54 -13.29
C ALA A 14 -5.09 -13.10 -12.36
N ARG A 15 -6.33 -12.58 -12.44
CA ARG A 15 -7.47 -13.06 -11.64
C ARG A 15 -7.89 -14.48 -12.02
N HIS A 16 -7.85 -14.83 -13.30
CA HIS A 16 -8.11 -16.21 -13.75
C HIS A 16 -7.07 -17.18 -13.18
N ASN A 17 -5.82 -16.76 -13.08
CA ASN A 17 -4.73 -17.50 -12.43
C ASN A 17 -4.73 -17.39 -10.89
N GLN A 18 -5.81 -16.87 -10.30
CA GLN A 18 -5.98 -16.74 -8.84
C GLN A 18 -4.86 -15.92 -8.15
N VAL A 19 -4.27 -14.96 -8.87
CA VAL A 19 -3.31 -14.02 -8.29
C VAL A 19 -4.05 -13.09 -7.33
N TYR A 20 -3.56 -13.01 -6.10
CA TYR A 20 -4.04 -12.06 -5.10
C TYR A 20 -3.05 -10.91 -4.95
N ALA A 21 -3.49 -9.70 -5.30
CA ALA A 21 -2.61 -8.54 -5.37
C ALA A 21 -2.56 -7.78 -4.04
N ALA A 22 -1.34 -7.48 -3.59
CA ALA A 22 -1.08 -6.72 -2.37
C ALA A 22 -0.31 -5.43 -2.70
N MET A 23 -0.99 -4.28 -2.60
CA MET A 23 -0.46 -2.99 -3.01
C MET A 23 0.16 -2.26 -1.81
N ALA A 24 1.47 -2.45 -1.60
CA ALA A 24 2.20 -1.80 -0.52
C ALA A 24 2.66 -0.39 -0.92
N THR A 25 1.96 0.66 -0.46
CA THR A 25 2.30 2.08 -0.71
C THR A 25 1.56 3.02 0.24
N HIS A 26 2.11 4.22 0.47
CA HIS A 26 1.42 5.34 1.16
C HIS A 26 1.06 6.49 0.20
N ASP A 27 1.38 6.34 -1.09
CA ASP A 27 1.12 7.34 -2.12
C ASP A 27 -0.35 7.29 -2.55
N GLU A 28 -1.13 8.30 -2.16
CA GLU A 28 -2.55 8.40 -2.52
C GLU A 28 -2.80 8.41 -4.00
N LYS A 29 -1.91 9.00 -4.81
CA LYS A 29 -2.12 9.06 -6.26
C LYS A 29 -2.04 7.66 -6.85
N MET A 30 -1.12 6.83 -6.35
CA MET A 30 -1.02 5.44 -6.77
C MET A 30 -2.22 4.61 -6.28
N ILE A 31 -2.64 4.82 -5.03
CA ILE A 31 -3.81 4.15 -4.46
C ILE A 31 -5.07 4.49 -5.26
N GLN A 32 -5.30 5.77 -5.53
CA GLN A 32 -6.45 6.23 -6.29
C GLN A 32 -6.43 5.67 -7.73
N ALA A 33 -5.26 5.63 -8.38
CA ALA A 33 -5.15 5.02 -9.71
C ALA A 33 -5.50 3.52 -9.71
N VAL A 34 -5.16 2.78 -8.65
CA VAL A 34 -5.55 1.37 -8.49
C VAL A 34 -7.05 1.24 -8.23
N ILE A 35 -7.61 2.10 -7.37
CA ILE A 35 -9.06 2.15 -7.09
C ILE A 35 -9.86 2.43 -8.36
N ASP A 36 -9.45 3.43 -9.14
CA ASP A 36 -10.14 3.83 -10.36
C ASP A 36 -10.11 2.70 -11.39
N PHE A 37 -8.96 2.04 -11.55
CA PHE A 37 -8.85 0.86 -12.39
C PHE A 37 -9.76 -0.28 -11.92
N ALA A 38 -9.73 -0.61 -10.62
CA ALA A 38 -10.58 -1.66 -10.06
C ALA A 38 -12.06 -1.38 -10.29
N ARG A 39 -12.51 -0.12 -10.10
CA ARG A 39 -13.89 0.30 -10.36
C ARG A 39 -14.26 0.19 -11.83
N GLN A 40 -13.41 0.66 -12.74
CA GLN A 40 -13.64 0.58 -14.19
C GLN A 40 -13.80 -0.87 -14.68
N HIS A 41 -13.08 -1.80 -14.06
CA HIS A 41 -13.10 -3.22 -14.41
C HIS A 41 -14.05 -4.06 -13.51
N ASN A 42 -14.88 -3.42 -12.68
CA ASN A 42 -15.81 -4.08 -11.76
C ASN A 42 -15.14 -5.12 -10.85
N ILE A 43 -13.91 -4.86 -10.41
CA ILE A 43 -13.13 -5.75 -9.54
C ILE A 43 -13.57 -5.50 -8.09
N PRO A 44 -14.11 -6.52 -7.40
CA PRO A 44 -14.53 -6.37 -6.01
C PRO A 44 -13.37 -6.02 -5.06
N PRO A 45 -13.58 -5.14 -4.05
CA PRO A 45 -12.54 -4.73 -3.09
C PRO A 45 -11.90 -5.85 -2.27
N HIS A 46 -12.55 -7.02 -2.15
CA HIS A 46 -12.03 -8.15 -1.39
C HIS A 46 -11.04 -9.03 -2.18
N LEU A 47 -10.85 -8.76 -3.48
CA LEU A 47 -9.90 -9.51 -4.33
C LEU A 47 -8.48 -8.96 -4.31
N PHE A 48 -8.24 -7.87 -3.59
CA PHE A 48 -6.92 -7.29 -3.39
C PHE A 48 -6.87 -6.53 -2.06
N GLU A 49 -5.68 -6.17 -1.63
CA GLU A 49 -5.47 -5.38 -0.41
C GLU A 49 -4.49 -4.23 -0.62
N PHE A 50 -4.62 -3.22 0.22
CA PHE A 50 -3.58 -2.21 0.43
C PHE A 50 -2.73 -2.58 1.64
N GLN A 51 -1.44 -2.27 1.57
CA GLN A 51 -0.53 -2.48 2.69
C GLN A 51 0.22 -1.19 3.04
N MET A 52 0.30 -0.90 4.34
CA MET A 52 0.97 0.30 4.87
C MET A 52 1.81 -0.03 6.10
N LEU A 53 2.71 0.88 6.45
CA LEU A 53 3.50 0.76 7.68
C LEU A 53 2.67 1.19 8.89
N PHE A 54 2.93 0.53 10.02
CA PHE A 54 2.38 0.92 11.30
C PHE A 54 2.74 2.37 11.65
N GLY A 55 1.75 3.14 12.07
CA GLY A 55 1.92 4.51 12.55
C GLY A 55 2.07 5.59 11.46
N ILE A 56 2.00 5.23 10.17
CA ILE A 56 2.17 6.19 9.06
C ILE A 56 0.84 6.35 8.31
N ARG A 57 0.34 7.59 8.21
CA ARG A 57 -0.91 7.92 7.49
C ARG A 57 -2.13 7.16 7.98
N ARG A 58 -2.37 7.19 9.29
CA ARG A 58 -3.47 6.45 9.92
C ARG A 58 -4.85 6.86 9.40
N GLU A 59 -5.06 8.16 9.12
CA GLU A 59 -6.34 8.64 8.57
C GLU A 59 -6.62 8.05 7.18
N LEU A 60 -5.60 7.94 6.33
CA LEU A 60 -5.73 7.27 5.02
C LEU A 60 -6.03 5.77 5.18
N GLN A 61 -5.37 5.09 6.14
CA GLN A 61 -5.65 3.68 6.42
C GLN A 61 -7.12 3.47 6.81
N GLU A 62 -7.61 4.27 7.75
CA GLU A 62 -8.99 4.25 8.23
C GLU A 62 -9.98 4.59 7.12
N ALA A 63 -9.67 5.60 6.29
CA ALA A 63 -10.50 5.99 5.15
C ALA A 63 -10.62 4.88 4.10
N LEU A 64 -9.56 4.12 3.82
CA LEU A 64 -9.59 2.99 2.89
C LEU A 64 -10.42 1.82 3.44
N VAL A 65 -10.29 1.52 4.73
CA VAL A 65 -11.11 0.51 5.40
C VAL A 65 -12.59 0.91 5.39
N ALA A 66 -12.90 2.18 5.68
CA ALA A 66 -14.27 2.70 5.63
C ALA A 66 -14.89 2.63 4.23
N GLN A 67 -14.07 2.64 3.17
CA GLN A 67 -14.49 2.43 1.78
C GLN A 67 -14.65 0.95 1.40
N GLY A 68 -14.37 0.01 2.32
CA GLY A 68 -14.52 -1.43 2.12
C GLY A 68 -13.30 -2.14 1.55
N TYR A 69 -12.14 -1.48 1.47
CA TYR A 69 -10.89 -2.12 1.05
C TYR A 69 -10.23 -2.89 2.19
N GLN A 70 -9.57 -4.00 1.85
CA GLN A 70 -8.74 -4.72 2.80
C GLN A 70 -7.44 -3.97 3.05
N MET A 71 -7.06 -3.82 4.32
CA MET A 71 -5.86 -3.13 4.77
C MET A 71 -5.01 -4.05 5.63
N ARG A 72 -3.72 -4.18 5.26
CA ARG A 72 -2.73 -4.91 6.05
C ARG A 72 -1.65 -3.95 6.56
N ILE A 73 -1.39 -3.99 7.86
CA ILE A 73 -0.39 -3.14 8.49
C ILE A 73 0.90 -3.92 8.75
N TYR A 74 2.02 -3.41 8.23
CA TYR A 74 3.35 -3.91 8.56
C TYR A 74 3.78 -3.36 9.92
N VAL A 75 3.79 -4.25 10.93
CA VAL A 75 4.15 -3.92 12.31
C VAL A 75 5.55 -4.47 12.64
N PRO A 76 6.59 -3.62 12.69
CA PRO A 76 7.87 -4.03 13.27
C PRO A 76 7.72 -4.18 14.79
N TYR A 77 8.31 -5.24 15.38
CA TYR A 77 8.22 -5.54 16.82
C TYR A 77 9.57 -6.03 17.38
N GLY A 78 9.70 -6.08 18.71
CA GLY A 78 10.91 -6.51 19.42
C GLY A 78 11.77 -5.35 19.92
N THR A 79 12.75 -5.62 20.79
CA THR A 79 13.57 -4.59 21.46
C THR A 79 14.47 -3.79 20.49
N ALA A 80 14.90 -4.41 19.39
CA ALA A 80 15.74 -3.80 18.37
C ALA A 80 14.97 -3.29 17.14
N TRP A 81 13.67 -2.99 17.28
CA TRP A 81 12.82 -2.54 16.16
C TRP A 81 13.35 -1.25 15.51
N TYR A 82 13.85 -0.30 16.31
CA TYR A 82 14.29 1.01 15.83
C TYR A 82 15.57 0.94 14.97
N PRO A 83 16.65 0.26 15.40
CA PRO A 83 17.81 0.00 14.54
C PRO A 83 17.46 -0.73 13.23
N TYR A 84 16.58 -1.73 13.30
CA TYR A 84 16.13 -2.46 12.11
C TYR A 84 15.40 -1.55 11.11
N PHE A 85 14.48 -0.73 11.61
CA PHE A 85 13.72 0.22 10.81
C PHE A 85 14.62 1.27 10.17
N MET A 86 15.52 1.89 10.95
CA MET A 86 16.45 2.90 10.44
C MET A 86 17.41 2.34 9.38
N ARG A 87 17.88 1.09 9.52
CA ARG A 87 18.67 0.43 8.49
C ARG A 87 17.89 0.30 7.18
N ARG A 88 16.64 -0.17 7.24
CA ARG A 88 15.75 -0.30 6.06
C ARG A 88 15.44 1.05 5.41
N LEU A 89 15.34 2.12 6.18
CA LEU A 89 15.16 3.47 5.68
C LEU A 89 16.42 4.02 5.01
N ALA A 90 17.59 3.81 5.63
CA ALA A 90 18.86 4.34 5.17
C ALA A 90 19.37 3.71 3.87
N GLU A 91 18.91 2.50 3.53
CA GLU A 91 19.29 1.80 2.30
C GLU A 91 18.94 2.54 1.01
N ARG A 92 17.96 3.45 1.04
CA ARG A 92 17.66 4.38 -0.07
C ARG A 92 17.26 5.74 0.49
N PRO A 93 18.09 6.80 0.35
CA PRO A 93 17.81 8.14 0.89
C PRO A 93 16.45 8.71 0.45
N ALA A 94 16.00 8.37 -0.77
CA ALA A 94 14.68 8.76 -1.27
C ALA A 94 13.52 8.19 -0.44
N ASN A 95 13.67 7.00 0.14
CA ASN A 95 12.68 6.41 1.03
C ASN A 95 12.53 7.28 2.29
N LEU A 96 13.65 7.75 2.85
CA LEU A 96 13.63 8.57 4.06
C LEU A 96 12.80 9.84 3.89
N TRP A 97 12.97 10.56 2.77
CA TRP A 97 12.18 11.75 2.46
C TRP A 97 10.70 11.45 2.25
N PHE A 98 10.40 10.36 1.53
CA PHE A 98 9.03 9.87 1.39
C PHE A 98 8.41 9.55 2.76
N PHE A 99 9.12 8.84 3.64
CA PHE A 99 8.63 8.50 4.97
C PHE A 99 8.39 9.72 5.84
N ILE A 100 9.34 10.65 5.89
CA ILE A 100 9.20 11.91 6.63
C ILE A 100 7.97 12.69 6.15
N SER A 101 7.86 12.92 4.83
CA SER A 101 6.74 13.68 4.27
C SER A 101 5.38 13.00 4.50
N ASN A 102 5.31 11.67 4.49
CA ASN A 102 4.09 10.93 4.79
C ASN A 102 3.80 10.78 6.29
N PHE A 103 4.82 10.84 7.15
CA PHE A 103 4.64 10.80 8.60
C PHE A 103 4.03 12.12 9.12
N PHE A 104 4.41 13.26 8.55
CA PHE A 104 3.89 14.57 8.95
C PHE A 104 2.58 14.95 8.25
N ARG A 105 2.21 14.26 7.17
CA ARG A 105 0.88 14.38 6.57
C ARG A 105 -0.10 13.55 7.38
N ARG A 106 -1.07 14.22 7.99
CA ARG A 106 -2.23 13.59 8.61
C ARG A 106 -3.08 12.94 7.51
#